data_AF-A0A6U2XH29-F1
#
_entry.id   AF-A0A6U2XH29-F1
#
_cell.length_a   1.000
_cell.length_b   1.000
_cell.length_c   1.000
_cell.angle_alpha   90.00
_cell.angle_beta   90.00
_cell.angle_gamma   90.00
#
_symmetry.space_group_name_H-M   'P 1'
#
loop_
_entity.id
_entity.type
_entity.pdbx_description
1 polymer ?
#
loop_
_entity_poly.entity_id
_entity_poly.type
_entity_poly.pdbx_seq_one_letter_code
_entity_poly.pdbx_strand_id
1 'polypeptide(L)'
;MSAEGEMKTEATKQEVQTGQSEPVAPGGPEPDHNADKVNKGGAVPEDSQPIIVDKPDAETARQEMDTDKPKIDEPIAALTLYGFILVMSFVVMVEASIECDRANNCSDERGWAVTVSVISIICTGVAIALEMYTDVCSDIIGVIFAFFLLLLWSGGAGVLTFRAPFTATGNGYFASWLAWFASAYLVYSESPFLKRRVSEVFSAGLHFKSMLAIVLGSIVVLIAGAILCAEENCTNQNAYSVAVPSVAIPIVLPFMFLTMLQEYAIWASMFMALWWLIGAAVLTFDRPFTFTGNGYFGTWVAALGSLYWFYLCGFEEANIVAKIQEKIKEQQERMKEQSAGKQKETTEVVDAKVNDKAGATDKPADTKKTNDEVKLEVKDETKQVA
;
A
#
# COMPACT_ATOMS: atom_id res chain seq x y z
N MET A 1 -51.82 -40.48 11.76
CA MET A 1 -51.18 -41.39 10.77
C MET A 1 -49.75 -40.91 10.62
N SER A 2 -48.86 -41.52 11.39
CA SER A 2 -47.41 -41.33 11.36
C SER A 2 -46.84 -41.85 10.04
N ALA A 3 -45.84 -41.15 9.52
CA ALA A 3 -44.87 -41.72 8.60
C ALA A 3 -43.50 -41.34 9.14
N GLU A 4 -42.93 -42.26 9.91
CA GLU A 4 -41.53 -42.27 10.33
C GLU A 4 -40.66 -42.55 9.11
N GLY A 5 -39.74 -41.64 8.80
CA GLY A 5 -38.70 -41.85 7.80
C GLY A 5 -37.42 -42.29 8.50
N GLU A 6 -37.06 -43.56 8.31
CA GLU A 6 -35.82 -44.17 8.78
C GLU A 6 -34.59 -43.49 8.14
N MET A 7 -33.72 -42.92 8.98
CA MET A 7 -32.42 -42.40 8.58
C MET A 7 -31.37 -43.50 8.82
N LYS A 8 -30.82 -44.06 7.74
CA LYS A 8 -29.72 -45.04 7.79
C LYS A 8 -28.39 -44.32 8.01
N THR A 9 -27.74 -44.63 9.12
CA THR A 9 -26.40 -44.20 9.48
C THR A 9 -25.38 -45.16 8.86
N GLU A 10 -24.64 -44.74 7.84
CA GLU A 10 -23.45 -45.46 7.36
C GLU A 10 -22.21 -44.92 8.07
N ALA A 11 -21.58 -45.77 8.85
CA ALA A 11 -20.34 -45.51 9.57
C ALA A 11 -19.14 -45.74 8.63
N THR A 12 -18.45 -44.67 8.25
CA THR A 12 -17.16 -44.76 7.54
C THR A 12 -16.03 -44.92 8.54
N LYS A 13 -15.37 -46.07 8.46
CA LYS A 13 -14.19 -46.48 9.24
C LYS A 13 -12.94 -45.83 8.62
N GLN A 14 -12.31 -44.88 9.30
CA GLN A 14 -10.99 -44.37 8.90
C GLN A 14 -9.89 -45.22 9.57
N GLU A 15 -9.02 -45.80 8.75
CA GLU A 15 -7.80 -46.47 9.19
C GLU A 15 -6.70 -45.46 9.51
N VAL A 16 -6.11 -45.65 10.68
CA VAL A 16 -4.93 -44.96 11.20
C VAL A 16 -3.70 -45.58 10.55
N GLN A 17 -2.91 -44.78 9.82
CA GLN A 17 -1.53 -45.15 9.47
C GLN A 17 -0.54 -44.38 10.33
N THR A 18 0.12 -45.15 11.18
CA THR A 18 1.28 -44.80 12.01
C THR A 18 2.52 -44.57 11.16
N GLY A 19 3.33 -43.59 11.57
CA GLY A 19 4.51 -43.14 10.86
C GLY A 19 5.71 -44.08 10.87
N GLN A 20 6.71 -43.71 10.07
CA GLN A 20 8.10 -44.13 10.24
C GLN A 20 9.02 -42.95 9.90
N SER A 21 9.89 -42.68 10.87
CA SER A 21 10.95 -41.69 10.93
C SER A 21 12.15 -42.09 10.06
N GLU A 22 12.70 -41.15 9.29
CA GLU A 22 14.01 -41.30 8.65
C GLU A 22 15.14 -40.63 9.45
N PRO A 23 16.40 -41.10 9.31
CA PRO A 23 17.49 -40.78 10.20
C PRO A 23 18.28 -39.53 9.82
N VAL A 24 18.74 -38.83 10.87
CA VAL A 24 19.69 -37.71 10.85
C VAL A 24 21.08 -38.21 10.43
N ALA A 25 21.68 -37.57 9.42
CA ALA A 25 23.08 -37.76 9.02
C ALA A 25 23.99 -36.66 9.62
N PRO A 26 25.27 -36.96 9.92
CA PRO A 26 26.17 -36.06 10.63
C PRO A 26 27.08 -35.22 9.71
N GLY A 27 27.41 -34.01 10.19
CA GLY A 27 28.73 -33.38 10.14
C GLY A 27 29.49 -33.26 8.81
N GLY A 28 29.58 -32.02 8.30
CA GLY A 28 30.58 -31.60 7.31
C GLY A 28 31.30 -30.32 7.78
N PRO A 29 32.61 -30.17 7.50
CA PRO A 29 33.48 -29.21 8.18
C PRO A 29 33.48 -27.79 7.58
N GLU A 30 33.76 -26.84 8.46
CA GLU A 30 34.13 -25.44 8.25
C GLU A 30 35.39 -25.30 7.38
N PRO A 31 35.43 -24.38 6.40
CA PRO A 31 36.68 -23.92 5.83
C PRO A 31 37.11 -22.58 6.45
N ASP A 32 38.21 -22.66 7.20
CA ASP A 32 39.11 -21.55 7.52
C ASP A 32 39.58 -20.84 6.24
N HIS A 33 39.31 -19.55 6.14
CA HIS A 33 40.04 -18.66 5.23
C HIS A 33 40.66 -17.50 6.02
N ASN A 34 41.91 -17.75 6.44
CA ASN A 34 42.86 -16.76 6.89
C ASN A 34 44.04 -16.80 5.90
N ALA A 35 44.28 -15.71 5.17
CA ALA A 35 45.49 -15.52 4.37
C ALA A 35 45.77 -14.02 4.12
N ASP A 36 46.56 -13.46 5.03
CA ASP A 36 47.73 -12.61 4.78
C ASP A 36 47.80 -11.74 3.52
N LYS A 37 47.88 -10.41 3.73
CA LYS A 37 48.83 -9.54 3.02
C LYS A 37 49.43 -8.45 3.93
N VAL A 38 50.56 -8.82 4.53
CA VAL A 38 51.88 -8.16 4.47
C VAL A 38 51.95 -6.71 3.92
N ASN A 39 52.13 -5.77 4.85
CA ASN A 39 53.34 -4.94 5.12
C ASN A 39 53.85 -3.87 4.11
N LYS A 40 54.44 -2.82 4.75
CA LYS A 40 55.30 -1.69 4.29
C LYS A 40 54.54 -0.40 3.97
N GLY A 41 54.80 0.75 4.57
CA GLY A 41 56.00 1.27 5.22
C GLY A 41 56.31 2.63 4.57
N GLY A 42 56.34 3.71 5.34
CA GLY A 42 56.63 5.05 4.81
C GLY A 42 56.32 6.16 5.79
N ALA A 43 57.26 6.41 6.70
CA ALA A 43 57.27 7.61 7.52
C ALA A 43 57.70 8.81 6.66
N VAL A 44 56.94 9.90 6.73
CA VAL A 44 57.37 11.26 6.37
C VAL A 44 56.89 12.17 7.50
N PRO A 45 57.78 12.82 8.25
CA PRO A 45 57.40 13.86 9.19
C PRO A 45 57.65 15.22 8.55
N GLU A 46 56.61 16.00 8.25
CA GLU A 46 56.74 17.46 8.26
C GLU A 46 55.40 18.19 8.19
N ASP A 47 55.34 19.24 9.02
CA ASP A 47 54.52 20.45 8.91
C ASP A 47 53.05 20.44 9.33
N SER A 48 52.88 20.77 10.62
CA SER A 48 52.18 21.97 11.08
C SER A 48 50.96 22.40 10.25
N GLN A 49 49.91 21.58 10.31
CA GLN A 49 48.59 22.03 9.90
C GLN A 49 47.95 22.89 11.00
N PRO A 50 47.30 24.01 10.63
CA PRO A 50 46.55 24.83 11.57
C PRO A 50 45.45 23.98 12.20
N ILE A 51 45.25 24.14 13.51
CA ILE A 51 44.12 23.56 14.24
C ILE A 51 42.84 24.16 13.64
N ILE A 52 42.26 23.45 12.67
CA ILE A 52 40.90 23.66 12.21
C ILE A 52 40.03 23.15 13.36
N VAL A 53 39.48 24.08 14.13
CA VAL A 53 38.36 23.78 15.02
C VAL A 53 37.20 23.47 14.08
N ASP A 54 36.97 22.18 13.83
CA ASP A 54 35.83 21.71 13.07
C ASP A 54 34.57 22.28 13.74
N LYS A 55 33.90 23.19 13.01
CA LYS A 55 32.54 23.60 13.37
C LYS A 55 31.74 22.32 13.40
N PRO A 56 31.06 21.97 14.51
CA PRO A 56 30.20 20.80 14.54
C PRO A 56 29.25 20.90 13.35
N ASP A 57 29.30 19.89 12.50
CA ASP A 57 28.49 19.83 11.29
C ASP A 57 27.04 20.08 11.69
N ALA A 58 26.35 20.96 10.95
CA ALA A 58 24.95 21.30 11.22
C ALA A 58 24.02 20.06 11.20
N GLU A 59 24.52 18.94 10.69
CA GLU A 59 23.89 17.62 10.69
C GLU A 59 23.95 16.94 12.06
N THR A 60 25.08 17.07 12.79
CA THR A 60 25.24 16.58 14.16
C THR A 60 24.37 17.39 15.15
N ALA A 61 24.29 18.71 14.96
CA ALA A 61 23.39 19.56 15.76
C ALA A 61 21.89 19.31 15.49
N ARG A 62 21.53 18.75 14.33
CA ARG A 62 20.15 18.31 14.04
C ARG A 62 19.81 16.96 14.68
N GLN A 63 20.79 16.08 14.88
CA GLN A 63 20.55 14.79 15.54
C GLN A 63 20.33 14.91 17.05
N GLU A 64 20.88 15.92 17.71
CA GLU A 64 20.68 16.13 19.16
C GLU A 64 19.38 16.86 19.51
N MET A 65 18.66 17.45 18.54
CA MET A 65 17.45 18.24 18.82
C MET A 65 16.13 17.43 18.75
N ASP A 66 16.18 16.13 18.44
CA ASP A 66 14.99 15.24 18.34
C ASP A 66 14.85 14.25 19.52
N THR A 67 15.70 14.35 20.54
CA THR A 67 15.71 13.44 21.70
C THR A 67 14.81 13.86 22.86
N ASP A 68 14.22 15.05 22.83
CA ASP A 68 13.36 15.60 23.89
C ASP A 68 11.87 15.63 23.52
N LYS A 69 11.40 14.67 22.71
CA LYS A 69 9.95 14.40 22.66
C LYS A 69 9.53 13.80 23.99
N PRO A 70 8.57 14.41 24.72
CA PRO A 70 8.16 13.94 26.03
C PRO A 70 7.75 12.46 25.95
N LYS A 71 8.40 11.61 26.74
CA LYS A 71 8.08 10.18 27.00
C LYS A 71 6.73 9.97 27.73
N ILE A 72 5.84 10.95 27.64
CA ILE A 72 4.54 10.96 28.27
C ILE A 72 3.61 10.38 27.20
N ASP A 73 3.04 9.18 27.43
CA ASP A 73 1.78 8.63 26.87
C ASP A 73 1.83 7.13 26.51
N GLU A 74 3.00 6.46 26.46
CA GLU A 74 3.10 5.07 25.99
C GLU A 74 2.40 4.01 26.89
N PRO A 75 2.54 4.02 28.24
CA PRO A 75 1.90 3.00 29.09
C PRO A 75 0.36 3.15 29.15
N ILE A 76 -0.17 4.36 28.93
CA ILE A 76 -1.61 4.61 28.92
C ILE A 76 -2.26 3.96 27.69
N ALA A 77 -1.53 3.86 26.58
CA ALA A 77 -2.03 3.28 25.35
C ALA A 77 -2.28 1.77 25.49
N ALA A 78 -1.32 1.00 26.02
CA ALA A 78 -1.44 -0.45 26.18
C ALA A 78 -2.60 -0.83 27.12
N LEU A 79 -2.68 -0.18 28.30
CA LEU A 79 -3.77 -0.41 29.26
C LEU A 79 -5.14 -0.10 28.65
N THR A 80 -5.24 0.98 27.87
CA THR A 80 -6.47 1.35 27.15
C THR A 80 -6.86 0.28 26.14
N LEU A 81 -5.90 -0.29 25.40
CA LEU A 81 -6.16 -1.35 24.43
C LEU A 81 -6.58 -2.66 25.10
N TYR A 82 -5.93 -3.07 26.18
CA TYR A 82 -6.37 -4.24 26.95
C TYR A 82 -7.79 -4.05 27.50
N GLY A 83 -8.10 -2.88 28.04
CA GLY A 83 -9.45 -2.54 28.51
C GLY A 83 -10.48 -2.58 27.38
N PHE A 84 -10.14 -2.06 26.20
CA PHE A 84 -11.02 -2.10 25.04
C PHE A 84 -11.27 -3.54 24.55
N ILE A 85 -10.21 -4.36 24.44
CA ILE A 85 -10.32 -5.77 24.08
C ILE A 85 -11.20 -6.50 25.10
N LEU A 86 -10.98 -6.29 26.41
CA LEU A 86 -11.80 -6.88 27.48
C LEU A 86 -13.30 -6.59 27.28
N VAL A 87 -13.66 -5.35 26.99
CA VAL A 87 -15.06 -4.96 26.74
C VAL A 87 -15.62 -5.64 25.50
N MET A 88 -14.87 -5.67 24.39
CA MET A 88 -15.31 -6.36 23.17
C MET A 88 -15.46 -7.87 23.38
N SER A 89 -14.53 -8.50 24.11
CA SER A 89 -14.62 -9.91 24.50
C SER A 89 -15.87 -10.18 25.33
N PHE A 90 -16.22 -9.30 26.26
CA PHE A 90 -17.45 -9.42 27.05
C PHE A 90 -18.71 -9.32 26.17
N VAL A 91 -18.76 -8.39 25.22
CA VAL A 91 -19.88 -8.29 24.26
C VAL A 91 -20.01 -9.59 23.46
N VAL A 92 -18.91 -10.14 22.94
CA VAL A 92 -18.92 -11.41 22.20
C VAL A 92 -19.39 -12.57 23.08
N MET A 93 -18.94 -12.64 24.34
CA MET A 93 -19.35 -13.68 25.29
C MET A 93 -20.86 -13.65 25.54
N VAL A 94 -21.44 -12.47 25.77
CA VAL A 94 -22.88 -12.29 26.03
C VAL A 94 -23.70 -12.68 24.79
N GLU A 95 -23.36 -12.13 23.63
CA GLU A 95 -24.06 -12.42 22.37
C GLU A 95 -23.96 -13.91 22.00
N ALA A 96 -22.78 -14.52 22.17
CA ALA A 96 -22.58 -15.94 21.91
C ALA A 96 -23.37 -16.83 22.89
N SER A 97 -23.47 -16.44 24.16
CA SER A 97 -24.25 -17.18 25.16
C SER A 97 -25.75 -17.14 24.86
N ILE A 98 -26.27 -15.97 24.46
CA ILE A 98 -27.66 -15.82 24.02
C ILE A 98 -27.93 -16.70 22.80
N GLU A 99 -26.99 -16.74 21.85
CA GLU A 99 -27.12 -17.57 20.66
C GLU A 99 -27.06 -19.08 20.99
N CYS A 100 -26.22 -19.50 21.94
CA CYS A 100 -26.22 -20.88 22.45
C CYS A 100 -27.56 -21.26 23.09
N ASP A 101 -28.14 -20.37 23.89
CA ASP A 101 -29.45 -20.58 24.54
C ASP A 101 -30.58 -20.66 23.50
N ARG A 102 -30.63 -19.72 22.54
CA ARG A 102 -31.62 -19.72 21.46
C ARG A 102 -31.56 -20.96 20.58
N ALA A 103 -30.35 -21.44 20.29
CA ALA A 103 -30.15 -22.66 19.50
C ALA A 103 -30.35 -23.95 20.31
N ASN A 104 -30.51 -23.85 21.64
CA ASN A 104 -30.50 -24.97 22.58
C ASN A 104 -29.30 -25.92 22.37
N ASN A 105 -28.17 -25.35 21.93
CA ASN A 105 -26.93 -26.06 21.64
C ASN A 105 -25.74 -25.08 21.65
N CYS A 106 -24.66 -25.46 22.34
CA CYS A 106 -23.43 -24.68 22.43
C CYS A 106 -22.21 -25.49 21.94
N SER A 107 -22.39 -26.32 20.91
CA SER A 107 -21.31 -27.02 20.21
C SER A 107 -20.70 -26.15 19.09
N ASP A 108 -19.61 -26.66 18.51
CA ASP A 108 -19.02 -26.16 17.27
C ASP A 108 -18.66 -24.67 17.32
N GLU A 109 -19.04 -23.88 16.30
CA GLU A 109 -18.69 -22.46 16.20
C GLU A 109 -19.29 -21.61 17.33
N ARG A 110 -20.47 -21.98 17.84
CA ARG A 110 -21.11 -21.28 18.97
C ARG A 110 -20.31 -21.50 20.26
N GLY A 111 -19.92 -22.74 20.53
CA GLY A 111 -19.04 -23.07 21.66
C GLY A 111 -17.67 -22.41 21.53
N TRP A 112 -17.12 -22.36 20.31
CA TRP A 112 -15.88 -21.63 20.01
C TRP A 112 -16.01 -20.14 20.32
N ALA A 113 -17.12 -19.49 19.96
CA ALA A 113 -17.37 -18.07 20.25
C ALA A 113 -17.30 -17.75 21.75
N VAL A 114 -17.96 -18.57 22.58
CA VAL A 114 -17.90 -18.46 24.04
C VAL A 114 -16.48 -18.71 24.54
N THR A 115 -15.80 -19.74 24.01
CA THR A 115 -14.45 -20.10 24.44
C THR A 115 -13.43 -19.00 24.16
N VAL A 116 -13.40 -18.47 22.92
CA VAL A 116 -12.49 -17.38 22.52
C VAL A 116 -12.68 -16.14 23.39
N SER A 117 -13.93 -15.76 23.63
CA SER A 117 -14.24 -14.58 24.43
C SER A 117 -13.86 -14.75 25.90
N VAL A 118 -14.14 -15.91 26.51
CA VAL A 118 -13.75 -16.21 27.90
C VAL A 118 -12.23 -16.23 28.07
N ILE A 119 -11.50 -16.91 27.17
CA ILE A 119 -10.03 -16.92 27.19
C ILE A 119 -9.49 -15.50 27.07
N SER A 120 -10.03 -14.70 26.14
CA SER A 120 -9.61 -13.32 25.97
C SER A 120 -9.90 -12.44 27.20
N ILE A 121 -11.06 -12.61 27.87
CA ILE A 121 -11.40 -11.90 29.11
C ILE A 121 -10.38 -12.23 30.22
N ILE A 122 -10.05 -13.50 30.40
CA ILE A 122 -9.08 -13.92 31.41
C ILE A 122 -7.70 -13.35 31.10
N CYS A 123 -7.21 -13.50 29.86
CA CYS A 123 -5.90 -13.00 29.45
C CYS A 123 -5.78 -11.49 29.59
N THR A 124 -6.78 -10.73 29.14
CA THR A 124 -6.77 -9.26 29.25
C THR A 124 -6.93 -8.79 30.70
N GLY A 125 -7.74 -9.46 31.51
CA GLY A 125 -7.85 -9.17 32.95
C GLY A 125 -6.54 -9.41 33.71
N VAL A 126 -5.83 -10.51 33.39
CA VAL A 126 -4.50 -10.79 33.95
C VAL A 126 -3.50 -9.74 33.48
N ALA A 127 -3.47 -9.39 32.19
CA ALA A 127 -2.58 -8.37 31.66
C ALA A 127 -2.80 -7.01 32.36
N ILE A 128 -4.06 -6.56 32.48
CA ILE A 128 -4.40 -5.33 33.21
C ILE A 128 -3.92 -5.39 34.67
N ALA A 129 -4.14 -6.50 35.37
CA ALA A 129 -3.68 -6.65 36.74
C ALA A 129 -2.13 -6.59 36.84
N LEU A 130 -1.42 -7.26 35.93
CA LEU A 130 0.04 -7.24 35.90
C LEU A 130 0.59 -5.82 35.66
N GLU A 131 0.02 -5.09 34.70
CA GLU A 131 0.37 -3.69 34.42
C GLU A 131 0.08 -2.77 35.61
N MET A 132 -0.97 -3.05 36.39
CA MET A 132 -1.32 -2.24 37.57
C MET A 132 -0.43 -2.51 38.79
N TYR A 133 0.07 -3.74 38.95
CA TYR A 133 0.79 -4.16 40.16
C TYR A 133 2.29 -4.31 39.99
N THR A 134 2.79 -4.40 38.75
CA THR A 134 4.20 -4.60 38.48
C THR A 134 4.70 -3.62 37.42
N ASP A 135 5.70 -2.80 37.78
CA ASP A 135 6.52 -2.07 36.80
C ASP A 135 7.45 -3.02 36.00
N VAL A 136 7.36 -4.33 36.22
CA VAL A 136 8.42 -5.32 35.96
C VAL A 136 8.00 -6.39 34.94
N CYS A 137 6.77 -6.37 34.42
CA CYS A 137 6.39 -7.28 33.35
C CYS A 137 6.99 -6.81 32.02
N SER A 138 8.21 -7.33 31.77
CA SER A 138 9.10 -7.05 30.64
C SER A 138 8.38 -6.87 29.31
N ASP A 139 8.88 -5.95 28.49
CA ASP A 139 8.51 -5.74 27.08
C ASP A 139 8.26 -7.06 26.31
N ILE A 140 9.00 -8.13 26.65
CA ILE A 140 8.85 -9.46 26.06
C ILE A 140 7.49 -10.09 26.39
N ILE A 141 7.05 -10.03 27.65
CA ILE A 141 5.76 -10.59 28.08
C ILE A 141 4.61 -9.84 27.40
N GLY A 142 4.65 -8.51 27.37
CA GLY A 142 3.65 -7.68 26.68
C GLY A 142 3.52 -8.06 25.20
N VAL A 143 4.65 -8.19 24.50
CA VAL A 143 4.70 -8.65 23.11
C VAL A 143 4.09 -10.05 22.95
N ILE A 144 4.45 -11.01 23.81
CA ILE A 144 3.90 -12.38 23.75
C ILE A 144 2.38 -12.36 23.93
N PHE A 145 1.85 -11.62 24.90
CA PHE A 145 0.41 -11.48 25.12
C PHE A 145 -0.30 -10.84 23.94
N ALA A 146 0.28 -9.77 23.37
CA ALA A 146 -0.27 -9.10 22.20
C ALA A 146 -0.39 -10.05 21.01
N PHE A 147 0.68 -10.81 20.70
CA PHE A 147 0.66 -11.80 19.62
C PHE A 147 -0.32 -12.95 19.89
N PHE A 148 -0.40 -13.42 21.13
CA PHE A 148 -1.38 -14.44 21.52
C PHE A 148 -2.83 -13.95 21.27
N LEU A 149 -3.16 -12.73 21.72
CA LEU A 149 -4.48 -12.14 21.51
C LEU A 149 -4.78 -11.94 20.02
N LEU A 150 -3.79 -11.51 19.22
CA LEU A 150 -3.96 -11.38 17.78
C LEU A 150 -4.25 -12.74 17.12
N LEU A 151 -3.54 -13.80 17.49
CA LEU A 151 -3.78 -15.14 16.94
C LEU A 151 -5.16 -15.68 17.36
N LEU A 152 -5.50 -15.52 18.64
CA LEU A 152 -6.79 -15.92 19.19
C LEU A 152 -7.95 -15.22 18.45
N TRP A 153 -7.88 -13.90 18.31
CA TRP A 153 -8.90 -13.13 17.61
C TRP A 153 -8.85 -13.30 16.10
N SER A 154 -7.72 -13.71 15.50
CA SER A 154 -7.70 -14.07 14.07
C SER A 154 -8.53 -15.33 13.82
N GLY A 155 -8.39 -16.34 14.69
CA GLY A 155 -9.27 -17.51 14.68
C GLY A 155 -10.71 -17.16 15.07
N GLY A 156 -10.89 -16.26 16.04
CA GLY A 156 -12.18 -15.72 16.46
C GLY A 156 -12.90 -15.02 15.30
N ALA A 157 -12.45 -13.84 14.88
CA ALA A 157 -13.07 -13.08 13.79
C ALA A 157 -13.23 -13.93 12.52
N GLY A 158 -12.22 -14.74 12.17
CA GLY A 158 -12.27 -15.65 11.03
C GLY A 158 -13.43 -16.64 11.10
N VAL A 159 -13.52 -17.46 12.15
CA VAL A 159 -14.61 -18.46 12.28
C VAL A 159 -15.95 -17.78 12.54
N LEU A 160 -15.98 -16.82 13.47
CA LEU A 160 -17.21 -16.23 13.98
C LEU A 160 -17.97 -15.41 12.95
N THR A 161 -17.24 -14.77 12.02
CA THR A 161 -17.85 -13.86 11.04
C THR A 161 -17.96 -14.44 9.64
N PHE A 162 -17.18 -15.48 9.30
CA PHE A 162 -17.31 -16.16 8.01
C PHE A 162 -18.19 -17.42 8.05
N ARG A 163 -18.34 -18.08 9.21
CA ARG A 163 -19.17 -19.30 9.33
C ARG A 163 -20.37 -19.12 10.24
N ALA A 164 -20.13 -18.92 11.54
CA ALA A 164 -21.18 -18.80 12.54
C ALA A 164 -20.59 -18.36 13.89
N PRO A 165 -21.39 -17.75 14.78
CA PRO A 165 -22.78 -17.38 14.57
C PRO A 165 -22.98 -15.97 14.01
N PHE A 166 -21.93 -15.18 13.86
CA PHE A 166 -22.02 -13.76 13.53
C PHE A 166 -21.72 -13.48 12.06
N THR A 167 -22.37 -14.16 11.12
CA THR A 167 -22.15 -13.92 9.67
C THR A 167 -22.82 -12.66 9.15
N ALA A 168 -23.94 -12.28 9.77
CA ALA A 168 -24.61 -11.01 9.52
C ALA A 168 -24.09 -9.92 10.48
N THR A 169 -24.09 -8.68 10.03
CA THR A 169 -23.72 -7.54 10.89
C THR A 169 -24.63 -7.42 12.12
N GLY A 170 -24.00 -7.29 13.28
CA GLY A 170 -24.63 -7.14 14.59
C GLY A 170 -23.57 -6.93 15.67
N ASN A 171 -23.96 -6.89 16.94
CA ASN A 171 -23.03 -6.63 18.05
C ASN A 171 -21.85 -7.61 18.08
N GLY A 172 -22.14 -8.92 18.00
CA GLY A 172 -21.10 -9.96 17.98
C GLY A 172 -20.16 -9.85 16.77
N TYR A 173 -20.70 -9.49 15.60
CA TYR A 173 -19.92 -9.26 14.37
C TYR A 173 -18.91 -8.12 14.57
N PHE A 174 -19.40 -6.94 14.99
CA PHE A 174 -18.55 -5.76 15.14
C PHE A 174 -17.58 -5.92 16.30
N ALA A 175 -18.00 -6.48 17.43
CA ALA A 175 -17.13 -6.72 18.57
C ALA A 175 -15.98 -7.68 18.22
N SER A 176 -16.24 -8.73 17.43
CA SER A 176 -15.19 -9.66 16.98
C SER A 176 -14.13 -8.97 16.12
N TRP A 177 -14.55 -8.13 15.16
CA TRP A 177 -13.61 -7.35 14.34
C TRP A 177 -12.87 -6.27 15.13
N LEU A 178 -13.57 -5.55 16.02
CA LEU A 178 -12.96 -4.52 16.86
C LEU A 178 -11.92 -5.12 17.82
N ALA A 179 -12.20 -6.30 18.40
CA ALA A 179 -11.22 -7.01 19.21
C ALA A 179 -10.00 -7.46 18.39
N TRP A 180 -10.21 -7.92 17.15
CA TRP A 180 -9.11 -8.25 16.24
C TRP A 180 -8.26 -7.03 15.88
N PHE A 181 -8.87 -5.90 15.48
CA PHE A 181 -8.15 -4.67 15.16
C PHE A 181 -7.40 -4.11 16.38
N ALA A 182 -8.02 -4.14 17.56
CA ALA A 182 -7.37 -3.71 18.79
C ALA A 182 -6.19 -4.62 19.15
N SER A 183 -6.32 -5.94 18.96
CA SER A 183 -5.21 -6.89 19.15
C SER A 183 -4.08 -6.67 18.16
N ALA A 184 -4.39 -6.37 16.89
CA ALA A 184 -3.39 -6.05 15.87
C ALA A 184 -2.67 -4.74 16.18
N TYR A 185 -3.40 -3.73 16.62
CA TYR A 185 -2.82 -2.45 17.03
C TYR A 185 -1.99 -2.58 18.31
N LEU A 186 -2.38 -3.45 19.24
CA LEU A 186 -1.58 -3.81 20.40
C LEU A 186 -0.25 -4.47 19.99
N VAL A 187 -0.25 -5.41 19.04
CA VAL A 187 1.02 -5.97 18.51
C VAL A 187 1.88 -4.89 17.87
N TYR A 188 1.27 -3.94 17.16
CA TYR A 188 1.98 -2.80 16.56
C TYR A 188 2.57 -1.86 17.63
N SER A 189 1.87 -1.61 18.74
CA SER A 189 2.38 -0.76 19.83
C SER A 189 3.51 -1.43 20.60
N GLU A 190 3.37 -2.71 20.91
CA GLU A 190 4.31 -3.45 21.75
C GLU A 190 5.58 -3.91 20.99
N SER A 191 5.53 -4.08 19.66
CA SER A 191 6.66 -4.61 18.90
C SER A 191 7.45 -3.51 18.17
N PRO A 192 8.67 -3.14 18.63
CA PRO A 192 9.50 -2.15 17.94
C PRO A 192 9.86 -2.56 16.51
N PHE A 193 10.04 -3.86 16.28
CA PHE A 193 10.30 -4.42 14.96
C PHE A 193 9.12 -4.16 14.01
N LEU A 194 7.91 -4.51 14.45
CA LEU A 194 6.72 -4.34 13.61
C LEU A 194 6.39 -2.85 13.41
N LYS A 195 6.54 -2.02 14.44
CA LYS A 195 6.31 -0.57 14.39
C LYS A 195 7.07 0.08 13.23
N ARG A 196 8.36 -0.26 13.08
CA ARG A 196 9.21 0.19 11.97
C ARG A 196 8.70 -0.29 10.61
N ARG A 197 8.45 -1.58 10.44
CA ARG A 197 7.98 -2.16 9.16
C ARG A 197 6.63 -1.62 8.72
N VAL A 198 5.71 -1.51 9.66
CA VAL A 198 4.36 -0.99 9.41
C VAL A 198 4.42 0.51 9.12
N SER A 199 5.32 1.27 9.75
CA SER A 199 5.52 2.68 9.41
C SER A 199 6.06 2.88 7.99
N GLU A 200 6.95 2.00 7.50
CA GLU A 200 7.42 2.00 6.11
C GLU A 200 6.23 1.81 5.16
N VAL A 201 5.35 0.84 5.44
CA VAL A 201 4.12 0.59 4.68
C VAL A 201 3.14 1.77 4.74
N PHE A 202 2.94 2.39 5.91
CA PHE A 202 2.06 3.57 6.03
C PHE A 202 2.64 4.81 5.37
N SER A 203 3.97 4.90 5.26
CA SER A 203 4.65 5.94 4.50
C SER A 203 4.63 5.69 2.99
N ALA A 204 4.22 4.49 2.55
CA ALA A 204 4.11 4.17 1.14
C ALA A 204 3.13 5.13 0.42
N GLY A 205 3.41 5.33 -0.86
CA GLY A 205 2.62 6.20 -1.74
C GLY A 205 1.15 5.80 -1.79
N LEU A 206 0.31 6.76 -2.16
CA LEU A 206 -1.14 6.61 -2.21
C LEU A 206 -1.61 5.48 -3.14
N HIS A 207 -0.87 5.25 -4.25
CA HIS A 207 -1.08 4.12 -5.17
C HIS A 207 -0.87 2.76 -4.47
N PHE A 208 0.15 2.65 -3.62
CA PHE A 208 0.40 1.40 -2.89
C PHE A 208 -0.75 1.09 -1.93
N LYS A 209 -1.26 2.11 -1.23
CA LYS A 209 -2.39 1.97 -0.30
C LYS A 209 -3.68 1.57 -1.02
N SER A 210 -3.95 2.13 -2.20
CA SER A 210 -5.12 1.73 -3.00
C SER A 210 -4.98 0.30 -3.50
N MET A 211 -3.82 -0.10 -4.01
CA MET A 211 -3.56 -1.49 -4.43
C MET A 211 -3.67 -2.47 -3.25
N LEU A 212 -3.13 -2.12 -2.09
CA LEU A 212 -3.24 -2.93 -0.87
C LEU A 212 -4.71 -3.10 -0.46
N ALA A 213 -5.52 -2.04 -0.53
CA ALA A 213 -6.96 -2.13 -0.27
C ALA A 213 -7.66 -3.10 -1.24
N ILE A 214 -7.33 -3.06 -2.53
CA ILE A 214 -7.87 -4.01 -3.52
C ILE A 214 -7.49 -5.44 -3.16
N VAL A 215 -6.22 -5.71 -2.84
CA VAL A 215 -5.75 -7.06 -2.49
C VAL A 215 -6.42 -7.57 -1.23
N LEU A 216 -6.50 -6.76 -0.17
CA LEU A 216 -7.16 -7.16 1.08
C LEU A 216 -8.66 -7.41 0.89
N GLY A 217 -9.36 -6.52 0.19
CA GLY A 217 -10.76 -6.72 -0.17
C GLY A 217 -10.96 -7.99 -1.00
N SER A 218 -10.09 -8.23 -1.98
CA SER A 218 -10.11 -9.43 -2.82
C SER A 218 -9.91 -10.70 -2.02
N ILE A 219 -8.99 -10.73 -1.04
CA ILE A 219 -8.77 -11.89 -0.18
C ILE A 219 -10.02 -12.18 0.66
N VAL A 220 -10.65 -11.16 1.25
CA VAL A 220 -11.89 -11.32 2.02
C VAL A 220 -13.01 -11.89 1.14
N VAL A 221 -13.19 -11.36 -0.07
CA VAL A 221 -14.20 -11.86 -1.03
C VAL A 221 -13.89 -13.30 -1.45
N LEU A 222 -12.61 -13.62 -1.70
CA LEU A 222 -12.19 -14.96 -2.09
C LEU A 222 -12.48 -15.99 -1.00
N ILE A 223 -12.19 -15.67 0.27
CA ILE A 223 -12.49 -16.54 1.41
C ILE A 223 -14.00 -16.72 1.55
N ALA A 224 -14.78 -15.64 1.50
CA ALA A 224 -16.23 -15.69 1.61
C ALA A 224 -16.85 -16.52 0.47
N GLY A 225 -16.41 -16.29 -0.77
CA GLY A 225 -16.86 -17.05 -1.93
C GLY A 225 -16.45 -18.52 -1.89
N ALA A 226 -15.25 -18.83 -1.40
CA ALA A 226 -14.78 -20.20 -1.26
C ALA A 226 -15.58 -20.99 -0.22
N ILE A 227 -15.95 -20.37 0.90
CA ILE A 227 -16.83 -20.99 1.92
C ILE A 227 -18.21 -21.28 1.32
N LEU A 228 -18.82 -20.31 0.64
CA LEU A 228 -20.10 -20.52 -0.04
C LEU A 228 -20.04 -21.62 -1.11
N CYS A 229 -18.95 -21.68 -1.88
CA CYS A 229 -18.72 -22.74 -2.86
C CYS A 229 -18.45 -24.12 -2.23
N ALA A 230 -18.04 -24.19 -0.96
CA ALA A 230 -17.83 -25.44 -0.24
C ALA A 230 -19.13 -25.94 0.40
N GLU A 231 -20.00 -25.03 0.85
CA GLU A 231 -21.29 -25.34 1.49
C GLU A 231 -22.42 -25.55 0.47
N GLU A 232 -22.37 -24.85 -0.66
CA GLU A 232 -23.34 -24.91 -1.74
C GLU A 232 -22.68 -25.33 -3.06
N ASN A 233 -23.49 -25.62 -4.09
CA ASN A 233 -22.95 -25.89 -5.43
C ASN A 233 -22.24 -24.64 -5.98
N CYS A 234 -20.93 -24.76 -6.25
CA CYS A 234 -20.10 -23.69 -6.81
C CYS A 234 -20.43 -23.43 -8.29
N THR A 235 -21.59 -22.82 -8.54
CA THR A 235 -22.11 -22.49 -9.87
C THR A 235 -22.61 -21.04 -9.89
N ASN A 236 -22.80 -20.48 -11.09
CA ASN A 236 -23.35 -19.13 -11.29
C ASN A 236 -22.64 -18.06 -10.44
N GLN A 237 -23.38 -17.27 -9.67
CA GLN A 237 -22.87 -16.17 -8.84
C GLN A 237 -21.92 -16.63 -7.72
N ASN A 238 -22.09 -17.84 -7.19
CA ASN A 238 -21.17 -18.39 -6.18
C ASN A 238 -19.79 -18.63 -6.80
N ALA A 239 -19.74 -19.26 -7.99
CA ALA A 239 -18.49 -19.42 -8.73
C ALA A 239 -17.91 -18.05 -9.14
N TYR A 240 -18.76 -17.10 -9.52
CA TYR A 240 -18.31 -15.74 -9.85
C TYR A 240 -17.65 -15.02 -8.65
N SER A 241 -18.16 -15.22 -7.44
CA SER A 241 -17.59 -14.65 -6.21
C SER A 241 -16.16 -15.12 -5.93
N VAL A 242 -15.78 -16.31 -6.40
CA VAL A 242 -14.40 -16.83 -6.35
C VAL A 242 -13.58 -16.31 -7.53
N ALA A 243 -14.17 -16.26 -8.72
CA ALA A 243 -13.48 -15.84 -9.95
C ALA A 243 -13.03 -14.37 -9.92
N VAL A 244 -13.90 -13.45 -9.49
CA VAL A 244 -13.62 -12.00 -9.46
C VAL A 244 -12.32 -11.66 -8.72
N PRO A 245 -12.13 -12.05 -7.44
CA PRO A 245 -10.89 -11.80 -6.71
C PRO A 245 -9.71 -12.63 -7.23
N SER A 246 -9.95 -13.85 -7.74
CA SER A 246 -8.90 -14.69 -8.32
C SER A 246 -8.24 -14.09 -9.57
N VAL A 247 -8.99 -13.28 -10.33
CA VAL A 247 -8.45 -12.50 -11.45
C VAL A 247 -7.78 -11.21 -10.97
N ALA A 248 -8.37 -10.54 -9.97
CA ALA A 248 -7.87 -9.25 -9.48
C ALA A 248 -6.49 -9.37 -8.81
N ILE A 249 -6.28 -10.37 -7.94
CA ILE A 249 -5.04 -10.50 -7.16
C ILE A 249 -3.80 -10.64 -8.06
N PRO A 250 -3.76 -11.57 -9.04
CA PRO A 250 -2.60 -11.70 -9.93
C PRO A 250 -2.34 -10.49 -10.82
N ILE A 251 -3.35 -9.65 -11.07
CA ILE A 251 -3.17 -8.41 -11.83
C ILE A 251 -2.59 -7.31 -10.95
N VAL A 252 -3.08 -7.14 -9.73
CA VAL A 252 -2.65 -6.04 -8.83
C VAL A 252 -1.27 -6.32 -8.21
N LEU A 253 -1.01 -7.57 -7.81
CA LEU A 253 0.18 -7.92 -7.04
C LEU A 253 1.50 -7.58 -7.76
N PRO A 254 1.69 -7.85 -9.07
CA PRO A 254 2.89 -7.46 -9.79
C PRO A 254 3.11 -5.94 -9.81
N PHE A 255 2.05 -5.13 -9.91
CA PHE A 255 2.19 -3.66 -9.90
C PHE A 255 2.66 -3.14 -8.53
N MET A 256 2.40 -3.86 -7.43
CA MET A 256 2.91 -3.46 -6.12
C MET A 256 4.43 -3.59 -5.99
N PHE A 257 5.06 -4.49 -6.75
CA PHE A 257 6.48 -4.84 -6.57
C PHE A 257 7.36 -4.55 -7.79
N LEU A 258 6.80 -4.51 -9.00
CA LEU A 258 7.54 -4.35 -10.24
C LEU A 258 7.38 -2.92 -10.77
N THR A 259 8.41 -2.10 -10.57
CA THR A 259 8.45 -0.71 -11.07
C THR A 259 8.31 -0.63 -12.59
N MET A 260 8.80 -1.64 -13.32
CA MET A 260 8.71 -1.72 -14.79
C MET A 260 7.26 -1.78 -15.30
N LEU A 261 6.31 -2.25 -14.48
CA LEU A 261 4.91 -2.32 -14.87
C LEU A 261 4.16 -1.00 -14.67
N GLN A 262 4.73 -0.03 -13.95
CA GLN A 262 4.06 1.22 -13.63
C GLN A 262 3.68 2.03 -14.88
N GLU A 263 4.41 1.86 -16.00
CA GLU A 263 4.07 2.45 -17.30
C GLU A 263 2.71 2.00 -17.83
N TYR A 264 2.21 0.84 -17.39
CA TYR A 264 0.92 0.28 -17.79
C TYR A 264 -0.17 0.44 -16.71
N ALA A 265 0.12 1.19 -15.64
CA ALA A 265 -0.76 1.27 -14.46
C ALA A 265 -2.12 1.88 -14.78
N ILE A 266 -2.21 2.83 -15.72
CA ILE A 266 -3.50 3.41 -16.12
C ILE A 266 -4.43 2.37 -16.75
N TRP A 267 -3.91 1.50 -17.61
CA TRP A 267 -4.70 0.48 -18.29
C TRP A 267 -5.16 -0.60 -17.31
N ALA A 268 -4.25 -1.04 -16.43
CA ALA A 268 -4.56 -2.01 -15.39
C ALA A 268 -5.59 -1.47 -14.38
N SER A 269 -5.42 -0.22 -13.94
CA SER A 269 -6.35 0.41 -12.99
C SER A 269 -7.73 0.67 -13.61
N MET A 270 -7.80 1.07 -14.88
CA MET A 270 -9.06 1.20 -15.61
C MET A 270 -9.79 -0.15 -15.72
N PHE A 271 -9.07 -1.22 -16.08
CA PHE A 271 -9.62 -2.57 -16.10
C PHE A 271 -10.12 -3.00 -14.72
N MET A 272 -9.32 -2.78 -13.66
CA MET A 272 -9.71 -3.10 -12.28
C MET A 272 -10.95 -2.33 -11.82
N ALA A 273 -11.05 -1.04 -12.15
CA ALA A 273 -12.21 -0.21 -11.82
C ALA A 273 -13.49 -0.76 -12.48
N LEU A 274 -13.44 -1.10 -13.77
CA LEU A 274 -14.57 -1.70 -14.46
C LEU A 274 -14.91 -3.10 -13.93
N TRP A 275 -13.88 -3.93 -13.73
CA TRP A 275 -14.02 -5.30 -13.23
C TRP A 275 -14.70 -5.35 -11.87
N TRP A 276 -14.26 -4.51 -10.93
CA TRP A 276 -14.85 -4.46 -9.60
C TRP A 276 -16.17 -3.69 -9.53
N LEU A 277 -16.45 -2.74 -10.42
CA LEU A 277 -17.79 -2.15 -10.53
C LEU A 277 -18.83 -3.20 -10.93
N ILE A 278 -18.51 -4.04 -11.93
CA ILE A 278 -19.37 -5.15 -12.34
C ILE A 278 -19.45 -6.20 -11.21
N GLY A 279 -18.30 -6.55 -10.62
CA GLY A 279 -18.22 -7.45 -9.48
C GLY A 279 -19.10 -6.99 -8.32
N ALA A 280 -19.03 -5.71 -7.93
CA ALA A 280 -19.89 -5.13 -6.90
C ALA A 280 -21.37 -5.16 -7.28
N ALA A 281 -21.71 -4.80 -8.51
CA ALA A 281 -23.09 -4.85 -8.99
C ALA A 281 -23.68 -6.27 -8.87
N VAL A 282 -22.98 -7.28 -9.39
CA VAL A 282 -23.47 -8.67 -9.37
C VAL A 282 -23.44 -9.24 -7.94
N LEU A 283 -22.31 -9.13 -7.25
CA LEU A 283 -22.10 -9.82 -5.97
C LEU A 283 -22.94 -9.22 -4.84
N THR A 284 -23.30 -7.93 -4.91
CA THR A 284 -24.02 -7.24 -3.81
C THR A 284 -25.47 -6.87 -4.12
N PHE A 285 -25.87 -6.76 -5.39
CA PHE A 285 -27.28 -6.49 -5.75
C PHE A 285 -28.03 -7.74 -6.24
N ASP A 286 -27.32 -8.77 -6.72
CA ASP A 286 -27.93 -10.05 -7.10
C ASP A 286 -27.64 -11.12 -6.04
N ARG A 287 -26.45 -11.74 -6.06
CA ARG A 287 -25.99 -12.79 -5.14
C ARG A 287 -24.47 -12.95 -5.20
N PRO A 288 -23.81 -13.53 -4.18
CA PRO A 288 -24.41 -14.04 -2.93
C PRO A 288 -24.40 -13.04 -1.77
N PHE A 289 -23.71 -11.91 -1.89
CA PHE A 289 -23.50 -10.97 -0.79
C PHE A 289 -24.54 -9.87 -0.76
N THR A 290 -25.84 -10.20 -0.74
CA THR A 290 -26.93 -9.19 -0.65
C THR A 290 -27.15 -8.66 0.76
N PHE A 291 -26.63 -9.35 1.77
CA PHE A 291 -26.66 -8.93 3.17
C PHE A 291 -25.30 -8.40 3.59
N THR A 292 -25.31 -7.44 4.52
CA THR A 292 -24.09 -6.87 5.08
C THR A 292 -23.31 -7.92 5.89
N GLY A 293 -22.08 -8.17 5.47
CA GLY A 293 -21.16 -9.16 6.04
C GLY A 293 -19.80 -9.10 5.32
N ASN A 294 -18.93 -10.08 5.55
CA ASN A 294 -17.55 -10.04 5.05
C ASN A 294 -17.45 -9.92 3.53
N GLY A 295 -18.15 -10.78 2.78
CA GLY A 295 -18.16 -10.72 1.32
C GLY A 295 -18.68 -9.39 0.78
N TYR A 296 -19.70 -8.80 1.43
CA TYR A 296 -20.25 -7.49 1.08
C TYR A 296 -19.19 -6.40 1.26
N PHE A 297 -18.60 -6.29 2.46
CA PHE A 297 -17.61 -5.25 2.74
C PHE A 297 -16.32 -5.43 1.92
N GLY A 298 -15.83 -6.66 1.78
CA GLY A 298 -14.65 -6.95 0.95
C GLY A 298 -14.85 -6.53 -0.50
N THR A 299 -16.06 -6.76 -1.05
CA THR A 299 -16.42 -6.37 -2.42
C THR A 299 -16.37 -4.85 -2.58
N TRP A 300 -16.95 -4.10 -1.64
CA TRP A 300 -16.94 -2.63 -1.68
C TRP A 300 -15.55 -2.03 -1.43
N VAL A 301 -14.76 -2.60 -0.52
CA VAL A 301 -13.37 -2.17 -0.29
C VAL A 301 -12.55 -2.34 -1.56
N ALA A 302 -12.67 -3.47 -2.25
CA ALA A 302 -11.96 -3.70 -3.50
C ALA A 302 -12.47 -2.78 -4.63
N ALA A 303 -13.78 -2.57 -4.74
CA ALA A 303 -14.35 -1.65 -5.72
C ALA A 303 -13.91 -0.20 -5.50
N LEU A 304 -14.03 0.34 -4.29
CA LEU A 304 -13.58 1.69 -3.97
C LEU A 304 -12.06 1.84 -4.12
N GLY A 305 -11.29 0.83 -3.70
CA GLY A 305 -9.84 0.78 -3.91
C GLY A 305 -9.46 0.84 -5.40
N SER A 306 -10.19 0.12 -6.26
CA SER A 306 -9.96 0.10 -7.71
C SER A 306 -10.30 1.43 -8.38
N LEU A 307 -11.42 2.06 -8.00
CA LEU A 307 -11.80 3.39 -8.49
C LEU A 307 -10.80 4.45 -8.06
N TYR A 308 -10.33 4.36 -6.81
CA TYR A 308 -9.34 5.28 -6.30
C TYR A 308 -7.99 5.11 -6.98
N TRP A 309 -7.55 3.87 -7.22
CA TRP A 309 -6.33 3.62 -7.98
C TRP A 309 -6.40 4.20 -9.40
N PHE A 310 -7.54 4.01 -10.08
CA PHE A 310 -7.77 4.60 -11.41
C PHE A 310 -7.75 6.13 -11.39
N TYR A 311 -8.38 6.75 -10.39
CA TYR A 311 -8.34 8.20 -10.20
C TYR A 311 -6.90 8.72 -10.04
N LEU A 312 -6.07 8.05 -9.24
CA LEU A 312 -4.67 8.46 -9.03
C LEU A 312 -3.85 8.37 -10.32
N CYS A 313 -3.98 7.27 -11.07
CA CYS A 313 -3.29 7.11 -12.35
C CYS A 313 -3.73 8.16 -13.38
N GLY A 314 -5.02 8.46 -13.49
CA GLY A 314 -5.52 9.47 -14.43
C GLY A 314 -5.11 10.90 -14.07
N PHE A 315 -5.07 11.24 -12.77
CA PHE A 315 -4.68 12.58 -12.31
C PHE A 315 -3.20 12.87 -12.55
N GLU A 316 -2.33 11.88 -12.36
CA GLU A 316 -0.89 12.03 -12.59
C GLU A 316 -0.59 12.29 -14.07
N GLU A 317 -1.22 11.54 -14.98
CA GLU A 317 -1.07 11.77 -16.42
C GLU A 317 -1.54 13.16 -16.85
N ALA A 318 -2.70 13.60 -16.34
CA ALA A 318 -3.21 14.95 -16.64
C ALA A 318 -2.22 16.05 -16.19
N ASN A 319 -1.60 15.91 -15.02
CA ASN A 319 -0.60 16.85 -14.52
C ASN A 319 0.69 16.82 -15.33
N ILE A 320 1.14 15.65 -15.78
CA ILE A 320 2.33 15.51 -16.63
C ILE A 320 2.08 16.17 -17.99
N VAL A 321 0.92 15.91 -18.61
CA VAL A 321 0.52 16.51 -19.89
C VAL A 321 0.47 18.03 -19.76
N ALA A 322 -0.13 18.56 -18.69
CA ALA A 322 -0.18 20.01 -18.45
C ALA A 322 1.22 20.63 -18.34
N LYS A 323 2.14 20.01 -17.59
CA LYS A 323 3.54 20.49 -17.46
C LYS A 323 4.32 20.42 -18.78
N ILE A 324 4.09 19.40 -19.60
CA ILE A 324 4.72 19.28 -20.91
C ILE A 324 4.20 20.39 -21.85
N GLN A 325 2.89 20.63 -21.85
CA GLN A 325 2.29 21.70 -22.65
C GLN A 325 2.82 23.09 -22.24
N GLU A 326 2.98 23.34 -20.94
CA GLU A 326 3.60 24.56 -20.40
C GLU A 326 5.04 24.72 -20.91
N LYS A 327 5.88 23.68 -20.79
CA LYS A 327 7.26 23.72 -21.30
C LYS A 327 7.35 23.93 -22.81
N ILE A 328 6.47 23.30 -23.59
CA ILE A 328 6.42 23.50 -25.05
C ILE A 328 6.10 24.97 -25.37
N LYS A 329 5.15 25.56 -24.64
CA LYS A 329 4.78 26.97 -24.81
C LYS A 329 5.95 27.90 -24.48
N GLU A 330 6.66 27.68 -23.36
CA GLU A 330 7.86 28.45 -23.02
C GLU A 330 8.95 28.35 -24.10
N GLN A 331 9.20 27.15 -24.63
CA GLN A 331 10.18 26.95 -25.71
C GLN A 331 9.78 27.68 -26.98
N GLN A 332 8.49 27.67 -27.33
CA GLN A 332 7.96 28.41 -28.47
C GLN A 332 8.13 29.93 -28.30
N GLU A 333 7.92 30.46 -27.10
CA GLU A 333 8.12 31.88 -26.80
C GLU A 333 9.60 32.28 -26.90
N ARG A 334 10.52 31.49 -26.35
CA ARG A 334 11.96 31.73 -26.48
C ARG A 334 12.44 31.69 -27.94
N MET A 335 11.93 30.76 -28.74
CA MET A 335 12.24 30.70 -30.18
C MET A 335 11.75 31.95 -30.91
N LYS A 336 10.56 32.46 -30.57
CA LYS A 336 10.04 33.72 -31.13
C LYS A 336 10.93 34.90 -30.75
N GLU A 337 11.34 35.02 -29.49
CA GLU A 337 12.25 36.08 -29.04
C GLU A 337 13.61 36.02 -29.75
N GLN A 338 14.19 34.83 -29.90
CA GLN A 338 15.44 34.65 -30.64
C GLN A 338 15.31 35.01 -32.12
N SER A 339 14.19 34.64 -32.76
CA SER A 339 13.93 35.00 -34.16
C SER A 339 13.76 36.52 -34.34
N ALA A 340 13.07 37.19 -33.40
CA ALA A 340 12.90 38.63 -33.41
C ALA A 340 14.24 39.36 -33.16
N GLY A 341 15.09 38.84 -32.28
CA GLY A 341 16.44 39.34 -32.04
C GLY A 341 17.31 39.28 -33.30
N LYS A 342 17.35 38.12 -33.97
CA LYS A 342 18.10 37.95 -35.24
C LYS A 342 17.59 38.84 -36.36
N GLN A 343 16.27 39.05 -36.45
CA GLN A 343 15.69 39.94 -37.46
C GLN A 343 16.10 41.40 -37.25
N LYS A 344 16.16 41.86 -35.98
CA LYS A 344 16.67 43.20 -35.66
C LYS A 344 18.15 43.35 -36.03
N GLU A 345 18.99 42.39 -35.63
CA GLU A 345 20.42 42.40 -35.96
C GLU A 345 20.65 42.42 -37.48
N THR A 346 19.89 41.61 -38.23
CA THR A 346 19.96 41.59 -39.70
C THR A 346 19.56 42.94 -40.30
N THR A 347 18.53 43.58 -39.75
CA THR A 347 18.07 44.91 -40.22
C THR A 347 19.13 45.98 -39.96
N GLU A 348 19.74 46.00 -38.77
CA GLU A 348 20.81 46.94 -38.42
C GLU A 348 22.06 46.76 -39.30
N VAL A 349 22.44 45.51 -39.62
CA VAL A 349 23.57 45.23 -40.54
C VAL A 349 23.27 45.68 -41.96
N VAL A 350 22.04 45.52 -42.45
CA VAL A 350 21.62 46.00 -43.77
C VAL A 350 21.64 47.53 -43.81
N ASP A 351 21.09 48.20 -42.80
CA ASP A 351 21.07 49.67 -42.72
C ASP A 351 22.49 50.26 -42.64
N ALA A 352 23.40 49.63 -41.88
CA ALA A 352 24.80 50.03 -41.83
C ALA A 352 25.50 49.91 -43.20
N LYS A 353 25.30 48.80 -43.92
CA LYS A 353 25.87 48.61 -45.28
C LYS A 353 25.31 49.61 -46.29
N VAL A 354 24.04 49.99 -46.18
CA VAL A 354 23.42 51.00 -47.06
C VAL A 354 24.05 52.37 -46.82
N ASN A 355 24.27 52.75 -45.57
CA ASN A 355 24.92 54.02 -45.21
C ASN A 355 26.39 54.09 -45.67
N ASP A 356 27.17 53.01 -45.56
CA ASP A 356 28.56 52.97 -46.03
C ASP A 356 28.68 53.14 -47.56
N LYS A 357 27.74 52.56 -48.34
CA LYS A 357 27.74 52.74 -49.81
C LYS A 357 27.36 54.17 -50.23
N ALA A 358 26.51 54.86 -49.48
CA ALA A 358 26.12 56.24 -49.78
C ALA A 358 27.27 57.24 -49.58
N GLY A 359 28.24 56.95 -48.71
CA GLY A 359 29.42 57.79 -48.48
C GLY A 359 30.52 57.74 -49.55
N ALA A 360 30.45 56.81 -50.51
CA ALA A 360 31.54 56.55 -51.46
C ALA A 360 31.33 57.13 -52.89
N THR A 361 30.29 57.92 -53.14
CA THR A 361 29.98 58.45 -54.49
C THR A 361 29.94 59.97 -54.58
N ASP A 362 31.09 60.61 -54.36
CA ASP A 362 31.36 61.96 -54.87
C ASP A 362 31.80 61.89 -56.34
N LYS A 363 30.84 61.64 -57.25
CA LYS A 363 31.00 61.96 -58.67
C LYS A 363 29.64 62.33 -59.30
N PRO A 364 29.48 63.54 -59.84
CA PRO A 364 28.21 63.98 -60.40
C PRO A 364 28.07 63.49 -61.85
N ALA A 365 27.15 62.54 -62.11
CA ALA A 365 26.54 62.34 -63.42
C ALA A 365 25.29 61.42 -63.35
N ASP A 366 24.17 61.93 -63.87
CA ASP A 366 22.95 61.22 -64.33
C ASP A 366 22.32 60.14 -63.43
N THR A 367 21.69 60.59 -62.35
CA THR A 367 20.98 59.76 -61.37
C THR A 367 19.48 59.70 -61.64
N LYS A 368 19.04 58.87 -62.60
CA LYS A 368 17.61 58.49 -62.70
C LYS A 368 17.35 57.01 -63.03
N LYS A 369 18.39 56.21 -63.30
CA LYS A 369 18.24 54.80 -63.70
C LYS A 369 18.65 53.77 -62.64
N THR A 370 19.37 54.18 -61.59
CA THR A 370 20.05 53.27 -60.65
C THR A 370 19.23 52.82 -59.45
N ASN A 371 18.17 53.54 -59.07
CA ASN A 371 17.36 53.16 -57.89
C ASN A 371 16.42 51.98 -58.14
N ASP A 372 16.03 51.70 -59.38
CA ASP A 372 15.16 50.57 -59.70
C ASP A 372 15.92 49.24 -59.85
N GLU A 373 17.21 49.27 -60.27
CA GLU A 373 18.07 48.08 -60.36
C GLU A 373 18.51 47.57 -58.97
N VAL A 374 18.89 48.47 -58.06
CA VAL A 374 19.29 48.07 -56.69
C VAL A 374 18.11 47.47 -55.90
N LYS A 375 16.88 47.93 -56.16
CA LYS A 375 15.67 47.35 -55.54
C LYS A 375 15.33 45.95 -56.05
N LEU A 376 15.77 45.59 -57.25
CA LEU A 376 15.56 44.26 -57.84
C LEU A 376 16.60 43.26 -57.32
N GLU A 377 17.87 43.66 -57.18
CA GLU A 377 18.94 42.79 -56.65
C GLU A 377 18.72 42.39 -55.18
N VAL A 378 18.30 43.32 -54.33
CA VAL A 378 18.02 43.03 -52.90
C VAL A 378 16.82 42.09 -52.74
N LYS A 379 15.87 42.11 -53.68
CA LYS A 379 14.69 41.23 -53.65
C LYS A 379 15.03 39.78 -54.00
N ASP A 380 16.04 39.55 -54.83
CA ASP A 380 16.49 38.19 -55.17
C ASP A 380 17.38 37.57 -54.09
N GLU A 381 18.22 38.35 -53.40
CA GLU A 381 19.01 37.84 -52.26
C GLU A 381 18.11 37.47 -51.06
N THR A 382 17.06 38.25 -50.79
CA THR A 382 16.14 37.95 -49.67
C THR A 382 15.33 36.67 -49.93
N LYS A 383 15.12 36.27 -51.20
CA LYS A 383 14.47 35.02 -51.58
C LYS A 383 15.38 33.79 -51.51
N GLN A 384 16.70 33.97 -51.46
CA GLN A 384 17.65 32.85 -51.30
C GLN A 384 17.96 32.54 -49.84
N VAL A 385 17.65 33.45 -48.92
CA VAL A 385 17.99 33.33 -47.48
C VAL A 385 16.77 32.95 -46.61
N ALA A 386 15.55 33.09 -47.13
CA ALA A 386 14.30 32.61 -46.52
C ALA A 386 13.94 31.22 -47.06
#